data_AF-A0A369JEB6-F1
#
_entry.id   AF-A0A369JEB6-F1
#
_cell.length_a   1.000
_cell.length_b   1.000
_cell.length_c   1.000
_cell.angle_alpha   90.00
_cell.angle_beta   90.00
_cell.angle_gamma   90.00
#
_symmetry.space_group_name_H-M   'P 1'
#
loop_
_entity.id
_entity.type
_entity.pdbx_description
1 polymer ?
#
loop_
_entity_poly.entity_id
_entity_poly.type
_entity_poly.pdbx_seq_one_letter_code
_entity_poly.pdbx_strand_id
1 'polypeptide(L)'
;MRLGELTYPNNPKIHDDRKVIKITSLKITEQQYKFFLPGHKADRFFEGNNIIIRRQNSVHDPLKHFGLYILSRYAHFPLSSKLWLTSSGRIPTRSFFMNRIQKFFDSSVAGQSMHAGGATHLTEQGVAPAIIQAIGCWATDTFQIYI
;
A
#
# COMPACT_ATOMS: atom_id res chain seq x y z
N MET A 1 3.51 -3.07 2.61
CA MET A 1 2.79 -1.80 2.82
C MET A 1 1.43 -2.11 3.43
N ARG A 2 1.12 -1.50 4.57
CA ARG A 2 -0.14 -1.70 5.32
C ARG A 2 -1.15 -0.63 4.95
N LEU A 3 -2.44 -0.92 5.14
CA LEU A 3 -3.50 0.08 4.92
C LEU A 3 -3.27 1.37 5.73
N GLY A 4 -2.77 1.25 6.97
CA GLY A 4 -2.45 2.40 7.81
C GLY A 4 -1.37 3.34 7.25
N GLU A 5 -0.49 2.84 6.37
CA GLU A 5 0.57 3.63 5.72
C GLU A 5 0.05 4.43 4.51
N LEU A 6 -1.10 4.03 3.97
CA LEU A 6 -1.76 4.66 2.83
C LEU A 6 -2.85 5.66 3.23
N THR A 7 -3.18 5.72 4.53
CA THR A 7 -4.39 6.40 5.01
C THR A 7 -4.09 7.43 6.07
N TYR A 8 -5.02 8.38 6.20
CA TYR A 8 -5.14 9.16 7.41
C TYR A 8 -5.96 8.45 8.49
N PRO A 9 -5.59 8.62 9.78
CA PRO A 9 -6.46 8.24 10.87
C PRO A 9 -7.83 8.92 10.74
N ASN A 10 -8.90 8.24 11.15
CA ASN A 10 -10.23 8.85 11.17
C ASN A 10 -10.30 10.06 12.11
N ASN A 11 -9.48 10.08 13.17
CA ASN A 11 -9.38 11.20 14.09
C ASN A 11 -8.45 12.29 13.51
N PRO A 12 -8.96 13.50 13.18
CA PRO A 12 -8.15 14.57 12.61
C PRO A 12 -7.05 15.09 13.52
N LYS A 13 -7.20 14.96 14.85
CA LYS A 13 -6.23 15.48 15.84
C LYS A 13 -4.86 14.81 15.78
N ILE A 14 -4.77 13.65 15.12
CA ILE A 14 -3.54 12.86 15.00
C ILE A 14 -3.05 12.77 13.55
N HIS A 15 -3.51 13.68 12.68
CA HIS A 15 -2.99 13.81 11.32
C HIS A 15 -1.55 14.33 11.36
N ASP A 16 -0.68 13.69 10.58
CA ASP A 16 0.72 14.05 10.47
C ASP A 16 1.12 14.06 8.99
N ASP A 17 1.24 15.27 8.43
CA ASP A 17 1.60 15.52 7.03
C ASP A 17 2.99 14.99 6.66
N ARG A 18 3.86 14.71 7.65
CA ARG A 18 5.18 14.10 7.44
C ARG A 18 5.08 12.62 7.09
N LYS A 19 4.00 11.95 7.51
CA LYS A 19 3.74 10.53 7.21
C LYS A 19 3.08 10.33 5.85
N VAL A 20 2.74 11.42 5.16
CA VAL A 20 2.06 11.36 3.86
C VAL A 20 3.05 11.13 2.73
N ILE A 21 2.78 10.11 1.93
CA ILE A 21 3.51 9.83 0.69
C ILE A 21 3.32 10.98 -0.29
N LYS A 22 4.43 11.54 -0.77
CA LYS A 22 4.43 12.71 -1.67
C LYS A 22 4.50 12.27 -3.13
N ILE A 23 3.73 12.94 -3.99
CA ILE A 23 3.74 12.72 -5.45
C ILE A 23 5.13 12.98 -6.05
N THR A 24 5.91 13.89 -5.47
CA THR A 24 7.26 14.23 -5.93
C THR A 24 8.27 13.08 -5.79
N SER A 25 7.98 12.09 -4.92
CA SER A 25 8.80 10.89 -4.80
C SER A 25 8.51 9.83 -5.87
N LEU A 26 7.43 10.00 -6.63
CA LEU A 26 6.97 9.03 -7.60
C LEU A 26 7.90 8.99 -8.82
N LYS A 27 8.32 7.78 -9.20
CA LYS A 27 9.01 7.52 -10.46
C LYS A 27 8.32 6.35 -11.15
N ILE A 28 7.93 6.54 -12.41
CA ILE A 28 7.24 5.53 -13.23
C ILE A 28 8.16 5.16 -14.41
N THR A 29 8.25 3.88 -14.72
CA THR A 29 8.86 3.34 -15.93
C THR A 29 7.87 2.39 -16.60
N GLU A 30 8.22 1.85 -17.76
CA GLU A 30 7.37 0.89 -18.50
C GLU A 30 7.13 -0.43 -17.76
N GLN A 31 7.96 -0.74 -16.75
CA GLN A 31 7.97 -2.02 -16.06
C GLN A 31 7.59 -1.93 -14.58
N GLN A 32 7.58 -0.72 -14.00
CA GLN A 32 7.31 -0.54 -12.58
C GLN A 32 7.01 0.92 -12.25
N TYR A 33 6.48 1.13 -11.05
CA TYR A 33 6.52 2.43 -10.41
C TYR A 33 7.09 2.30 -9.00
N LYS A 34 7.71 3.38 -8.52
CA LYS A 34 8.24 3.45 -7.17
C LYS A 34 7.98 4.79 -6.53
N PHE A 35 7.84 4.80 -5.21
CA PHE A 35 7.66 6.00 -4.41
C PHE A 35 8.26 5.82 -3.02
N PHE A 36 8.48 6.92 -2.31
CA PHE A 36 9.02 6.91 -0.97
C PHE A 36 7.90 6.86 0.07
N LEU A 37 7.96 5.86 0.95
CA LEU A 37 7.10 5.70 2.11
C LEU A 37 7.81 6.32 3.33
N PRO A 38 7.33 7.45 3.90
CA PRO A 38 8.08 8.18 4.93
C PRO A 38 8.26 7.48 6.27
N GLY A 39 7.42 6.50 6.59
CA GLY A 39 7.57 5.76 7.85
C GLY A 39 6.55 4.65 7.98
N HIS A 40 6.96 3.57 8.65
CA HIS A 40 6.11 2.42 8.95
C HIS A 40 6.40 1.87 10.35
N LYS A 41 5.52 1.01 10.88
CA LYS A 41 5.62 0.49 12.25
C LYS A 41 6.94 -0.23 12.56
N ALA A 42 7.63 -0.76 11.55
CA ALA A 42 8.92 -1.44 11.69
C ALA A 42 10.14 -0.54 11.42
N ASP A 43 9.94 0.77 11.23
CA ASP A 43 11.01 1.70 10.82
C ASP A 43 11.65 2.26 12.09
N ARG A 44 12.68 1.55 12.57
CA ARG A 44 13.35 1.87 13.83
C ARG A 44 14.13 3.19 13.75
N PHE A 45 14.58 3.57 12.55
CA PHE A 45 15.42 4.73 12.31
C PHE A 45 14.68 5.92 11.69
N PHE A 46 13.39 5.75 11.36
CA PHE A 46 12.54 6.78 10.73
C PHE A 46 13.09 7.24 9.37
N GLU A 47 13.81 6.36 8.67
CA GLU A 47 14.42 6.64 7.37
C GLU A 47 13.44 6.47 6.20
N GLY A 48 12.29 5.85 6.46
CA GLY A 48 11.32 5.48 5.45
C GLY A 48 11.82 4.33 4.56
N ASN A 49 11.06 4.05 3.49
CA ASN A 49 11.37 2.97 2.56
C ASN A 49 10.94 3.29 1.13
N ASN A 50 11.71 2.79 0.16
CA ASN A 50 11.30 2.85 -1.24
C ASN A 50 10.38 1.67 -1.56
N ILE A 51 9.12 1.96 -1.86
CA ILE A 51 8.17 0.96 -2.32
C ILE A 51 8.27 0.86 -3.82
N ILE A 52 8.50 -0.35 -4.33
CA ILE A 52 8.56 -0.65 -5.76
C ILE A 52 7.44 -1.63 -6.08
N ILE A 53 6.62 -1.28 -7.07
CA ILE A 53 5.53 -2.13 -7.54
C ILE A 53 5.76 -2.38 -9.03
N ARG A 54 5.96 -3.65 -9.37
CA ARG A 54 6.28 -4.09 -10.71
C ARG A 54 5.00 -4.38 -11.50
N ARG A 55 5.09 -4.18 -12.81
CA ARG A 55 4.10 -4.63 -13.78
C ARG A 55 3.86 -6.12 -13.62
N GLN A 56 2.60 -6.54 -13.77
CA GLN A 56 2.22 -7.95 -13.80
C GLN A 56 1.55 -8.28 -15.12
N ASN A 57 1.82 -9.47 -15.64
CA ASN A 57 1.16 -10.00 -16.84
C ASN A 57 -0.18 -10.63 -16.46
N SER A 58 -1.09 -9.83 -15.91
CA SER A 58 -2.42 -10.29 -15.47
C SER A 58 -3.49 -9.25 -15.81
N VAL A 59 -4.76 -9.65 -15.77
CA VAL A 59 -5.91 -8.75 -15.92
C VAL A 59 -5.87 -7.61 -14.88
N HIS A 60 -5.28 -7.88 -13.72
CA HIS A 60 -5.14 -6.95 -12.61
C HIS A 60 -3.74 -6.30 -12.55
N ASP A 61 -3.17 -5.92 -13.70
CA ASP A 61 -1.86 -5.26 -13.76
C ASP A 61 -1.84 -3.98 -12.91
N PRO A 62 -1.06 -3.92 -11.82
CA PRO A 62 -1.04 -2.77 -10.94
C PRO A 62 -0.49 -1.52 -11.62
N LEU A 63 0.41 -1.67 -12.60
CA LEU A 63 1.00 -0.53 -13.32
C LEU A 63 -0.05 0.18 -14.17
N LYS A 64 -0.87 -0.59 -14.91
CA LYS A 64 -1.98 -0.06 -15.71
C LYS A 64 -2.99 0.71 -14.86
N HIS A 65 -3.47 0.11 -13.77
CA HIS A 65 -4.44 0.74 -12.87
C HIS A 65 -3.87 2.00 -12.20
N PHE A 66 -2.61 1.94 -11.79
CA PHE A 66 -1.93 3.07 -11.20
C PHE A 66 -1.72 4.22 -12.21
N GLY A 67 -1.39 3.91 -13.47
CA GLY A 67 -1.27 4.92 -14.53
C GLY A 67 -2.59 5.68 -14.76
N LEU A 68 -3.71 4.95 -14.85
CA LEU A 68 -5.05 5.56 -14.95
C LEU A 68 -5.37 6.44 -13.75
N TYR A 69 -5.03 5.98 -12.55
CA TYR A 69 -5.19 6.76 -11.32
C TYR A 69 -4.40 8.07 -11.39
N ILE A 70 -3.12 8.03 -11.79
CA ILE A 70 -2.26 9.22 -11.87
C ILE A 70 -2.77 10.21 -12.91
N LEU A 71 -3.22 9.75 -14.08
CA LEU A 71 -3.83 10.62 -15.10
C LEU A 71 -5.06 11.33 -14.55
N SER A 72 -6.00 10.58 -13.94
CA SER A 72 -7.19 11.16 -13.32
C SER A 72 -6.81 12.14 -12.21
N ARG A 73 -5.81 11.81 -11.40
CA ARG A 73 -5.36 12.64 -10.29
C ARG A 73 -4.77 13.97 -10.80
N TYR A 74 -3.95 13.95 -11.83
CA TYR A 74 -3.38 15.18 -12.40
C TYR A 74 -4.45 16.07 -13.03
N ALA A 75 -5.46 15.48 -13.69
CA ALA A 75 -6.57 16.23 -14.26
C ALA A 75 -7.39 16.98 -13.20
N HIS A 76 -7.62 16.36 -12.03
CA HIS A 76 -8.50 16.94 -10.99
C HIS A 76 -7.75 17.71 -9.90
N PHE A 77 -6.52 17.30 -9.56
CA PHE A 77 -5.74 17.82 -8.43
C PHE A 77 -4.28 18.13 -8.83
N PRO A 78 -4.04 18.97 -9.85
CA PRO A 78 -2.69 19.19 -10.38
C PRO A 78 -1.72 19.78 -9.36
N LEU A 79 -2.20 20.59 -8.42
CA LEU A 79 -1.39 21.30 -7.42
C LEU A 79 -1.24 20.55 -6.09
N SER A 80 -1.88 19.39 -5.92
CA SER A 80 -1.76 18.63 -4.67
C SER A 80 -0.40 17.95 -4.58
N SER A 81 0.25 18.02 -3.43
CA SER A 81 1.52 17.32 -3.17
C SER A 81 1.36 15.86 -2.72
N LYS A 82 0.12 15.44 -2.40
CA LYS A 82 -0.21 14.15 -1.78
C LYS A 82 -0.38 13.08 -2.85
N LEU A 83 0.33 11.95 -2.78
CA LEU A 83 0.23 10.90 -3.80
C LEU A 83 -1.19 10.32 -3.84
N TRP A 84 -1.69 9.86 -2.69
CA TRP A 84 -2.99 9.21 -2.58
C TRP A 84 -4.09 10.19 -2.22
N LEU A 85 -5.08 10.26 -3.09
CA LEU A 85 -6.23 11.16 -3.05
C LEU A 85 -7.49 10.41 -3.48
N THR A 86 -8.59 10.71 -2.79
CA THR A 86 -9.94 10.36 -3.20
C THR A 86 -10.42 11.28 -4.33
N SER A 87 -11.58 10.95 -4.91
CA SER A 87 -12.28 11.82 -5.87
C SER A 87 -12.67 13.19 -5.29
N SER A 88 -12.66 13.35 -3.96
CA SER A 88 -12.90 14.63 -3.28
C SER A 88 -11.60 15.38 -2.94
N GLY A 89 -10.44 14.93 -3.43
CA GLY A 89 -9.14 15.57 -3.20
C GLY A 89 -8.60 15.41 -1.77
N ARG A 90 -9.14 14.48 -0.99
CA ARG A 90 -8.70 14.20 0.39
C ARG A 90 -7.84 12.94 0.42
N ILE A 91 -6.94 12.83 1.40
CA ILE A 91 -6.24 11.56 1.66
C ILE A 91 -7.29 10.55 2.12
N PRO A 92 -7.31 9.33 1.58
CA PRO A 92 -8.25 8.32 2.04
C PRO A 92 -8.03 8.01 3.51
N THR A 93 -9.10 7.80 4.26
CA THR A 93 -9.03 7.35 5.64
C THR A 93 -9.19 5.83 5.71
N ARG A 94 -8.93 5.24 6.88
CA ARG A 94 -9.26 3.82 7.10
C ARG A 94 -10.75 3.54 6.84
N SER A 95 -11.65 4.41 7.33
CA SER A 95 -13.10 4.25 7.09
C SER A 95 -13.47 4.31 5.61
N PHE A 96 -12.79 5.15 4.82
CA PHE A 96 -12.99 5.20 3.37
C PHE A 96 -12.78 3.83 2.71
N PHE A 97 -11.72 3.11 3.09
CA PHE A 97 -11.45 1.78 2.55
C PHE A 97 -12.41 0.72 3.10
N MET A 98 -12.68 0.71 4.41
CA MET A 98 -13.60 -0.25 5.02
C MET A 98 -14.99 -0.17 4.40
N ASN A 99 -15.53 1.04 4.23
CA ASN A 99 -16.84 1.25 3.62
C ASN A 99 -16.93 0.79 2.16
N ARG A 100 -15.80 0.60 1.48
CA ARG A 100 -15.75 0.08 0.10
C ARG A 100 -15.56 -1.42 0.09
N ILE A 101 -14.66 -1.94 0.92
CA ILE A 101 -14.37 -3.39 1.01
C ILE A 101 -15.59 -4.14 1.54
N GLN A 102 -16.29 -3.59 2.54
CA GLN A 102 -17.52 -4.19 3.09
C GLN A 102 -18.70 -4.25 2.11
N LYS A 103 -18.58 -3.65 0.91
CA LYS A 103 -19.57 -3.84 -0.16
C LYS A 103 -19.38 -5.15 -0.91
N PHE A 104 -18.20 -5.74 -0.81
CA PHE A 104 -17.81 -6.95 -1.53
C PHE A 104 -17.55 -8.13 -0.59
N PHE A 105 -17.29 -7.85 0.68
CA PHE A 105 -16.95 -8.84 1.70
C PHE A 105 -17.76 -8.61 2.97
N ASP A 106 -17.96 -9.67 3.74
CA ASP A 106 -18.62 -9.60 5.04
C ASP A 106 -17.82 -8.75 6.05
N SER A 107 -18.50 -8.33 7.12
CA SER A 107 -17.93 -7.48 8.18
C SER A 107 -16.75 -8.10 8.93
N SER A 108 -16.52 -9.41 8.76
CA SER A 108 -15.36 -10.15 9.25
C SER A 108 -14.06 -9.78 8.55
N VAL A 109 -14.11 -9.21 7.34
CA VAL A 109 -12.94 -8.72 6.60
C VAL A 109 -12.68 -7.26 6.97
N ALA A 110 -11.96 -7.04 8.05
CA ALA A 110 -11.59 -5.71 8.53
C ALA A 110 -10.24 -5.69 9.25
N GLY A 111 -9.54 -4.55 9.23
CA GLY A 111 -8.33 -4.39 10.04
C GLY A 111 -7.40 -3.26 9.59
N GLN A 112 -6.61 -2.71 10.52
CA GLN A 112 -5.46 -1.85 10.19
C GLN A 112 -4.30 -2.67 9.60
N SER A 113 -4.29 -3.97 9.91
CA SER A 113 -3.36 -5.00 9.46
C SER A 113 -3.84 -5.74 8.21
N MET A 114 -4.81 -5.21 7.47
CA MET A 114 -5.08 -5.73 6.12
C MET A 114 -3.88 -5.42 5.25
N HIS A 115 -3.17 -6.46 4.86
CA HIS A 115 -2.04 -6.42 3.95
C HIS A 115 -2.43 -7.26 2.74
N ALA A 116 -1.92 -6.94 1.56
CA ALA A 116 -1.73 -7.99 0.56
C ALA A 116 -0.78 -9.01 1.19
N GLY A 117 -1.24 -10.24 1.42
CA GLY A 117 -0.47 -11.27 2.12
C GLY A 117 0.81 -11.57 1.36
N GLY A 118 1.93 -10.95 1.73
CA GLY A 118 3.20 -11.14 1.01
C GLY A 118 3.66 -12.59 1.07
N ALA A 119 3.52 -13.24 2.23
CA ALA A 119 3.83 -14.66 2.40
C ALA A 119 2.89 -15.57 1.59
N THR A 120 1.59 -15.29 1.62
CA THR A 120 0.59 -16.01 0.84
C THR A 120 0.84 -15.87 -0.67
N HIS A 121 1.09 -14.65 -1.15
CA HIS A 121 1.39 -14.39 -2.56
C HIS A 121 2.69 -15.06 -3.03
N LEU A 122 3.75 -15.03 -2.21
CA LEU A 122 4.99 -15.74 -2.53
C LEU A 122 4.76 -17.24 -2.57
N THR A 123 3.86 -17.76 -1.75
CA THR A 123 3.53 -19.19 -1.78
C THR A 123 2.68 -19.58 -2.97
N GLU A 124 1.72 -18.75 -3.37
CA GLU A 124 0.99 -18.91 -4.63
C GLU A 124 1.94 -18.92 -5.84
N GLN A 125 3.08 -18.24 -5.76
CA GLN A 125 4.15 -18.27 -6.76
C GLN A 125 5.11 -19.47 -6.64
N GLY A 126 4.88 -20.37 -5.68
CA GLY A 126 5.71 -21.55 -5.44
C GLY A 126 7.07 -21.24 -4.80
N VAL A 127 7.24 -20.06 -4.18
CA VAL A 127 8.49 -19.71 -3.50
C VAL A 127 8.66 -20.57 -2.25
N ALA A 128 9.86 -21.13 -2.07
CA ALA A 128 10.14 -22.03 -0.95
C ALA A 128 9.91 -21.34 0.42
N PRO A 129 9.32 -22.02 1.42
CA PRO A 129 9.04 -21.43 2.73
C PRO A 129 10.26 -20.78 3.40
N ALA A 130 11.45 -21.36 3.27
CA ALA A 130 12.69 -20.79 3.80
C ALA A 130 13.02 -19.41 3.21
N ILE A 131 12.72 -19.20 1.92
CA ILE A 131 12.91 -17.91 1.24
C ILE A 131 11.85 -16.92 1.72
N ILE A 132 10.61 -17.35 1.88
CA ILE A 132 9.52 -16.51 2.40
C ILE A 132 9.82 -16.07 3.84
N GLN A 133 10.34 -16.98 4.67
CA GLN A 133 10.75 -16.71 6.04
C GLN A 133 11.86 -15.65 6.09
N ALA A 134 12.89 -15.82 5.23
CA ALA A 134 13.99 -14.87 5.12
C ALA A 134 13.52 -13.50 4.61
N ILE A 135 12.67 -13.45 3.59
CA ILE A 135 12.11 -12.19 3.03
C ILE A 135 11.24 -11.48 4.07
N GLY A 136 10.45 -12.22 4.83
CA GLY A 136 9.60 -11.65 5.87
C GLY A 136 10.35 -11.30 7.16
N CYS A 137 11.64 -11.63 7.27
CA CYS A 137 12.45 -11.49 8.47
C CYS A 137 11.84 -12.17 9.72
N TRP A 138 11.29 -13.37 9.56
CA TRP A 138 10.65 -14.10 10.68
C TRP A 138 11.68 -14.93 11.42
N ALA A 139 11.78 -14.70 12.72
CA ALA A 139 12.67 -15.48 13.59
C ALA A 139 12.14 -16.91 13.84
N THR A 140 10.84 -17.15 13.64
CA THR A 140 10.18 -18.45 13.85
C THR A 140 9.32 -18.83 12.66
N ASP A 141 8.86 -20.08 12.65
CA ASP A 141 7.92 -20.68 11.69
C ASP A 141 6.48 -20.18 11.83
N THR A 142 6.22 -19.20 12.69
CA THR A 142 4.88 -18.60 12.86
C THR A 142 4.28 -18.04 11.57
N PHE A 143 5.06 -17.84 10.50
CA PHE A 143 4.54 -17.43 9.20
C PHE A 143 3.72 -18.53 8.52
N GLN A 144 3.95 -19.80 8.89
CA GLN A 144 3.26 -20.97 8.35
C GLN A 144 1.75 -20.92 8.54
N ILE A 145 1.24 -20.23 9.56
CA ILE A 145 -0.22 -20.10 9.78
C ILE A 145 -0.91 -19.22 8.71
N TYR A 146 -0.13 -18.49 7.91
CA TYR A 146 -0.60 -17.58 6.87
C TYR A 146 -0.37 -18.12 5.45
N ILE A 147 0.06 -19.38 5.35
CA ILE A 147 0.43 -20.05 4.10
C ILE A 147 -0.46 -21.25 3.82
#